data_AF-A0A927RZ14-F1
#
_entry.id   AF-A0A927RZ14-F1
#
_cell.length_a   1.000
_cell.length_b   1.000
_cell.length_c   1.000
_cell.angle_alpha   90.00
_cell.angle_beta   90.00
_cell.angle_gamma   90.00
#
_symmetry.space_group_name_H-M   'P 1'
#
loop_
_entity.id
_entity.type
_entity.pdbx_description
1 polymer ?
#
loop_
_entity_poly.entity_id
_entity_poly.type
_entity_poly.pdbx_seq_one_letter_code
_entity_poly.pdbx_strand_id
1 'polypeptide(L)'
;MDCQRYAIDSVERYLEFLRKNNKGLVENTIRRIEKDGKVFLLYLEGRVSHFDYSFVRINDLDYYEEDICFGEVDEGLRCIEVRALTDEAYARLNQARPHDVKLVSDLKFLVRRVGEWYKQYGELVKIPDYVIPNSSKIDEEVYDLLSVDQKDAIEAIGEEPFTYIWGAPGTGKTSYVLAQSVLRYVKAKKKVLITAPTNNALEQTLRGIFGFFEATGEEWKKIALRMGIPTKQFFEEYGEICEDSQREKRIVALLKEIERVKLDIEQIDCQIDRLPRYVAYLRFCEKLAECKVVYPIAITQMEKNEKHLEEIDNEIAVNKGRMWVQEREYKVLEEEERKNKDKLSVAVRKKEKEETGLFRWARKRKIQELYEVIEAHVKNERRIQMKKTRLEEQKSNLNKRMRELQESEARIKKGMPR
;
A
#
# COMPACT_ATOMS: atom_id res chain seq x y z
N MET A 1 41.22 7.24 -28.56
CA MET A 1 41.43 6.67 -27.20
C MET A 1 40.63 5.38 -27.15
N ASP A 2 41.25 4.24 -26.85
CA ASP A 2 40.57 2.93 -26.87
C ASP A 2 39.89 2.68 -25.50
N CYS A 3 38.78 3.41 -25.27
CA CYS A 3 38.02 3.36 -24.02
C CYS A 3 37.53 1.94 -23.69
N GLN A 4 37.17 1.18 -24.72
CA GLN A 4 36.73 -0.21 -24.60
C GLN A 4 37.83 -1.07 -24.01
N ARG A 5 39.04 -1.06 -24.60
CA ARG A 5 40.16 -1.86 -24.10
C ARG A 5 40.50 -1.51 -22.65
N TYR A 6 40.60 -0.23 -22.32
CA TYR A 6 40.92 0.19 -20.95
C TYR A 6 39.84 -0.23 -19.94
N ALA A 7 38.56 -0.18 -20.32
CA ALA A 7 37.47 -0.63 -19.45
C ALA A 7 37.52 -2.14 -19.21
N ILE A 8 37.76 -2.94 -20.26
CA ILE A 8 37.88 -4.40 -20.18
C ILE A 8 39.09 -4.79 -19.32
N ASP A 9 40.27 -4.22 -19.59
CA ASP A 9 41.49 -4.48 -18.82
C ASP A 9 41.32 -4.14 -17.33
N SER A 10 40.62 -3.04 -17.04
CA SER A 10 40.36 -2.60 -15.66
C SER A 10 39.41 -3.56 -14.94
N VAL A 11 38.37 -4.04 -15.63
CA VAL A 11 37.43 -5.05 -15.10
C VAL A 11 38.17 -6.34 -14.77
N GLU A 12 39.02 -6.83 -15.67
CA GLU A 12 39.76 -8.08 -15.48
C GLU A 12 40.73 -7.99 -14.30
N ARG A 13 41.51 -6.90 -14.22
CA ARG A 13 42.41 -6.64 -13.08
C ARG A 13 41.64 -6.51 -11.77
N TYR A 14 40.50 -5.83 -11.77
CA TYR A 14 39.71 -5.66 -10.56
C TYR A 14 39.07 -6.97 -10.10
N LEU A 15 38.57 -7.81 -11.02
CA LEU A 15 38.08 -9.14 -10.71
C LEU A 15 39.18 -10.04 -10.12
N GLU A 16 40.40 -9.97 -10.67
CA GLU A 16 41.54 -10.70 -10.13
C GLU A 16 41.89 -10.23 -8.72
N PHE A 17 41.91 -8.92 -8.49
CA PHE A 17 42.09 -8.34 -7.16
C PHE A 17 41.02 -8.82 -6.18
N LEU A 18 39.74 -8.82 -6.56
CA LEU A 18 38.64 -9.29 -5.71
C LEU A 18 38.81 -10.76 -5.34
N ARG A 19 39.18 -11.62 -6.31
CA ARG A 19 39.45 -13.05 -6.08
C ARG A 19 40.62 -13.26 -5.12
N LYS A 20 41.77 -12.63 -5.38
CA LYS A 20 42.99 -12.78 -4.56
C LYS A 20 42.80 -12.32 -3.11
N ASN A 21 41.90 -11.37 -2.88
CA ASN A 21 41.66 -10.79 -1.55
C ASN A 21 40.38 -11.29 -0.88
N ASN A 22 39.70 -12.30 -1.45
CA ASN A 22 38.41 -12.81 -0.99
C ASN A 22 37.36 -11.70 -0.75
N LYS A 23 37.28 -10.74 -1.69
CA LYS A 23 36.34 -9.61 -1.65
C LYS A 23 35.19 -9.80 -2.64
N GLY A 24 34.13 -9.02 -2.45
CA GLY A 24 32.96 -9.04 -3.33
C GLY A 24 31.94 -10.12 -2.99
N LEU A 25 32.03 -10.73 -1.81
CA LEU A 25 31.00 -11.60 -1.24
C LEU A 25 30.29 -10.87 -0.10
N VAL A 26 28.96 -10.94 -0.08
CA VAL A 26 28.15 -10.48 1.06
C VAL A 26 27.49 -11.69 1.68
N GLU A 27 27.78 -11.94 2.95
CA GLU A 27 27.23 -13.08 3.68
C GLU A 27 26.06 -12.63 4.57
N ASN A 28 24.94 -13.33 4.46
CA ASN A 28 23.79 -13.18 5.34
C ASN A 28 23.64 -14.43 6.21
N THR A 29 23.60 -14.21 7.52
CA THR A 29 23.39 -15.24 8.54
C THR A 29 21.94 -15.71 8.56
N ILE A 30 21.74 -17.01 8.75
CA ILE A 30 20.42 -17.63 8.86
C ILE A 30 20.04 -17.71 10.34
N ARG A 31 18.93 -17.06 10.71
CA ARG A 31 18.37 -17.10 12.08
C ARG A 31 17.58 -18.38 12.34
N ARG A 32 16.91 -18.91 11.30
CA ARG A 32 15.97 -20.02 11.41
C ARG A 32 15.82 -20.72 10.07
N ILE A 33 15.65 -22.03 10.12
CA ILE A 33 15.36 -22.89 8.98
C ILE A 33 14.03 -23.59 9.27
N GLU A 34 13.06 -23.45 8.37
CA GLU A 34 11.89 -24.33 8.34
C GLU A 34 11.99 -25.26 7.13
N LYS A 35 11.36 -26.43 7.24
CA LYS A 35 11.45 -27.47 6.21
C LYS A 35 10.09 -28.05 5.89
N ASP A 36 9.83 -28.21 4.61
CA ASP A 36 8.68 -28.91 4.07
C ASP A 36 9.09 -29.73 2.84
N GLY A 37 9.23 -31.05 3.00
CA GLY A 37 9.74 -31.92 1.93
C GLY A 37 11.16 -31.55 1.48
N LYS A 38 11.35 -31.29 0.18
CA LYS A 38 12.61 -30.82 -0.44
C LYS A 38 12.76 -29.29 -0.45
N VAL A 39 11.83 -28.59 0.18
CA VAL A 39 11.79 -27.13 0.25
C VAL A 39 12.22 -26.68 1.65
N PHE A 40 13.11 -25.70 1.69
CA PHE A 40 13.65 -25.10 2.91
C PHE A 40 13.37 -23.61 2.91
N LEU A 41 12.82 -23.11 4.01
CA LEU A 41 12.61 -21.68 4.22
C LEU A 41 13.73 -21.15 5.10
N LEU A 42 14.57 -20.28 4.55
CA LEU A 42 15.72 -19.69 5.25
C LEU A 42 15.37 -18.28 5.70
N TYR A 43 15.25 -18.08 7.02
CA TYR A 43 14.99 -16.78 7.62
C TYR A 43 16.31 -16.08 7.94
N LEU A 44 16.48 -14.87 7.41
CA LEU A 44 17.72 -14.11 7.42
C LEU A 44 17.74 -13.12 8.60
N GLU A 45 18.92 -12.86 9.18
CA GLU A 45 19.08 -11.79 10.16
C GLU A 45 19.04 -10.40 9.51
N GLY A 46 19.69 -10.28 8.35
CA GLY A 46 19.78 -9.05 7.54
C GLY A 46 18.72 -8.96 6.45
N ARG A 47 18.66 -7.79 5.80
CA ARG A 47 17.97 -7.65 4.51
C ARG A 47 18.90 -8.12 3.42
N VAL A 48 18.37 -8.89 2.46
CA VAL A 48 19.12 -9.26 1.26
C VAL A 48 18.78 -8.29 0.15
N SER A 49 19.79 -7.75 -0.50
CA SER A 49 19.61 -6.75 -1.55
C SER A 49 19.81 -7.30 -2.97
N HIS A 50 20.42 -8.49 -3.14
CA HIS A 50 20.77 -9.05 -4.45
C HIS A 50 20.70 -10.59 -4.44
N PHE A 51 19.68 -11.16 -5.11
CA PHE A 51 19.49 -12.63 -5.17
C PHE A 51 20.04 -13.26 -6.43
N ASP A 52 20.07 -12.54 -7.55
CA ASP A 52 20.36 -13.04 -8.90
C ASP A 52 21.73 -13.75 -9.08
N TYR A 53 22.63 -13.65 -8.09
CA TYR A 53 23.91 -14.35 -8.04
C TYR A 53 24.24 -14.77 -6.61
N SER A 54 23.27 -15.38 -5.93
CA SER A 54 23.45 -15.93 -4.59
C SER A 54 23.67 -17.44 -4.62
N PHE A 55 24.34 -17.95 -3.61
CA PHE A 55 24.53 -19.38 -3.36
C PHE A 55 24.38 -19.65 -1.86
N VAL A 56 24.13 -20.89 -1.50
CA VAL A 56 24.06 -21.28 -0.08
C VAL A 56 25.39 -21.91 0.31
N ARG A 57 26.00 -21.38 1.36
CA ARG A 57 27.18 -21.98 1.99
C ARG A 57 26.73 -22.75 3.22
N ILE A 58 27.07 -24.03 3.27
CA ILE A 58 26.80 -24.89 4.43
C ILE A 58 28.14 -25.35 4.98
N ASN A 59 28.50 -24.85 6.15
CA ASN A 59 29.85 -24.88 6.71
C ASN A 59 30.85 -24.24 5.72
N ASP A 60 31.66 -25.05 5.04
CA ASP A 60 32.70 -24.62 4.11
C ASP A 60 32.44 -25.06 2.66
N LEU A 61 31.23 -25.57 2.38
CA LEU A 61 30.84 -26.02 1.03
C LEU A 61 29.81 -25.08 0.43
N ASP A 62 30.07 -24.69 -0.82
CA ASP A 62 29.25 -23.76 -1.59
C ASP A 62 28.34 -24.55 -2.54
N TYR A 63 27.03 -24.31 -2.45
CA TYR A 63 26.00 -24.93 -3.28
C TYR A 63 25.40 -23.88 -4.22
N TYR A 64 25.61 -24.06 -5.52
CA TYR A 64 25.22 -23.11 -6.55
C TYR A 64 23.90 -23.50 -7.23
N GLU A 65 23.54 -22.82 -8.32
CA GLU A 65 22.29 -23.05 -9.07
C GLU A 65 22.12 -24.49 -9.60
N GLU A 66 23.23 -25.23 -9.72
CA GLU A 66 23.23 -26.66 -10.11
C GLU A 66 22.76 -27.57 -8.96
N ASP A 67 22.97 -27.14 -7.72
CA ASP A 67 22.67 -27.90 -6.50
C ASP A 67 21.35 -27.50 -5.85
N ILE A 68 21.00 -26.21 -5.96
CA ILE A 68 19.87 -25.58 -5.29
C ILE A 68 19.16 -24.58 -6.22
N CYS A 69 17.87 -24.38 -5.99
CA CYS A 69 17.06 -23.39 -6.69
C CYS A 69 16.41 -22.45 -5.67
N PHE A 70 16.51 -21.14 -5.91
CA PHE A 70 15.84 -20.13 -5.10
C PHE A 70 14.40 -19.94 -5.60
N GLY A 71 13.44 -19.96 -4.66
CA GLY A 71 12.02 -19.73 -4.90
C GLY A 71 11.60 -18.31 -4.51
N GLU A 72 10.42 -18.18 -3.92
CA GLU A 72 9.85 -16.89 -3.53
C GLU A 72 10.63 -16.22 -2.38
N VAL A 73 10.69 -14.89 -2.41
CA VAL A 73 11.31 -14.06 -1.36
C VAL A 73 10.22 -13.28 -0.65
N ASP A 74 10.10 -13.46 0.66
CA ASP A 74 9.29 -12.61 1.52
C ASP A 74 10.19 -11.57 2.19
N GLU A 75 10.19 -10.34 1.67
CA GLU A 75 10.98 -9.23 2.22
C GLU A 75 10.54 -8.81 3.63
N GLY A 76 9.25 -8.98 3.96
CA GLY A 76 8.67 -8.61 5.25
C GLY A 76 9.13 -9.56 6.35
N LEU A 77 9.08 -10.87 6.07
CA LEU A 77 9.56 -11.93 6.96
C LEU A 77 11.07 -12.16 6.87
N ARG A 78 11.75 -11.55 5.88
CA ARG A 78 13.16 -11.78 5.53
C ARG A 78 13.43 -13.26 5.33
N CYS A 79 12.61 -13.87 4.49
CA CYS A 79 12.61 -15.30 4.24
C CYS A 79 12.85 -15.56 2.75
N ILE A 80 13.68 -16.55 2.45
CA ILE A 80 13.87 -17.05 1.09
C ILE A 80 13.58 -18.55 1.04
N GLU A 81 12.81 -18.96 0.03
CA GLU A 81 12.64 -20.36 -0.31
C GLU A 81 13.88 -20.89 -1.04
N VAL A 82 14.39 -22.04 -0.59
CA VAL A 82 15.47 -22.79 -1.23
C VAL A 82 15.02 -24.23 -1.44
N ARG A 83 15.09 -24.70 -2.68
CA ARG A 83 14.83 -26.09 -3.05
C ARG A 83 16.13 -26.80 -3.35
N ALA A 84 16.38 -27.93 -2.69
CA ALA A 84 17.52 -28.77 -3.04
C ALA A 84 17.24 -29.58 -4.31
N LEU A 85 18.12 -29.47 -5.31
CA LEU A 85 18.03 -30.20 -6.58
C LEU A 85 18.79 -31.53 -6.52
N THR A 86 19.88 -31.58 -5.76
CA THR A 86 20.68 -32.79 -5.54
C THR A 86 20.40 -33.44 -4.18
N ASP A 87 20.56 -34.77 -4.10
CA ASP A 87 20.37 -35.49 -2.83
C ASP A 87 21.46 -35.14 -1.81
N GLU A 88 22.66 -34.76 -2.27
CA GLU A 88 23.72 -34.23 -1.41
C GLU A 88 23.30 -32.89 -0.78
N ALA A 89 22.88 -31.92 -1.58
CA ALA A 89 22.41 -30.63 -1.08
C ALA A 89 21.23 -30.80 -0.10
N TYR A 90 20.30 -31.71 -0.42
CA TYR A 90 19.18 -32.05 0.46
C TYR A 90 19.64 -32.61 1.80
N ALA A 91 20.51 -33.62 1.79
CA ALA A 91 21.00 -34.25 3.01
C ALA A 91 21.72 -33.25 3.92
N ARG A 92 22.48 -32.33 3.33
CA ARG A 92 23.23 -31.29 4.05
C ARG A 92 22.32 -30.23 4.63
N LEU A 93 21.39 -29.67 3.85
CA LEU A 93 20.41 -28.70 4.34
C LEU A 93 19.51 -29.29 5.44
N ASN A 94 19.11 -30.56 5.30
CA ASN A 94 18.23 -31.22 6.28
C ASN A 94 18.90 -31.46 7.64
N GLN A 95 20.23 -31.56 7.68
CA GLN A 95 21.02 -31.76 8.90
C GLN A 95 21.62 -30.46 9.45
N ALA A 96 21.69 -29.42 8.62
CA ALA A 96 22.32 -28.16 8.98
C ALA A 96 21.55 -27.42 10.09
N ARG A 97 22.28 -26.80 11.01
CA ARG A 97 21.72 -25.85 11.96
C ARG A 97 21.76 -24.44 11.35
N PRO A 98 20.95 -23.49 11.84
CA PRO A 98 20.94 -22.13 11.28
C PRO A 98 22.33 -21.46 11.21
N HIS A 99 23.19 -21.67 12.22
CA HIS A 99 24.55 -21.10 12.23
C HIS A 99 25.52 -21.76 11.24
N ASP A 100 25.21 -22.96 10.75
CA ASP A 100 26.01 -23.66 9.75
C ASP A 100 25.71 -23.15 8.34
N VAL A 101 24.60 -22.41 8.16
CA VAL A 101 24.12 -21.99 6.85
C VAL A 101 24.30 -20.48 6.69
N LYS A 102 24.81 -20.08 5.53
CA LYS A 102 24.87 -18.69 5.10
C LYS A 102 24.30 -18.57 3.69
N LEU A 103 23.53 -17.51 3.47
CA LEU A 103 23.21 -17.06 2.13
C LEU A 103 24.30 -16.08 1.67
N VAL A 104 25.00 -16.41 0.59
CA VAL A 104 26.13 -15.62 0.12
C VAL A 104 25.81 -15.03 -1.24
N SER A 105 25.87 -13.70 -1.36
CA SER A 105 25.67 -12.98 -2.63
C SER A 105 27.02 -12.63 -3.25
N ASP A 106 27.28 -13.09 -4.48
CA ASP A 106 28.53 -12.83 -5.20
C ASP A 106 28.47 -11.55 -6.04
N LEU A 107 28.72 -10.40 -5.41
CA LEU A 107 28.76 -9.09 -6.07
C LEU A 107 29.83 -8.94 -7.16
N LYS A 108 30.75 -9.90 -7.34
CA LYS A 108 31.68 -9.88 -8.49
C LYS A 108 30.92 -9.93 -9.82
N PHE A 109 29.67 -10.42 -9.83
CA PHE A 109 28.80 -10.35 -10.99
C PHE A 109 28.64 -8.93 -11.53
N LEU A 110 28.54 -7.91 -10.66
CA LEU A 110 28.37 -6.52 -11.10
C LEU A 110 29.56 -6.06 -11.95
N VAL A 111 30.76 -6.42 -11.51
CA VAL A 111 32.01 -6.12 -12.22
C VAL A 111 32.09 -6.89 -13.54
N ARG A 112 31.70 -8.18 -13.55
CA ARG A 112 31.63 -8.99 -14.78
C ARG A 112 30.68 -8.37 -15.80
N ARG A 113 29.48 -7.97 -15.39
CA ARG A 113 28.47 -7.37 -16.27
C ARG A 113 28.98 -6.08 -16.92
N VAL A 114 29.77 -5.27 -16.22
CA VAL A 114 30.43 -4.10 -16.83
C VAL A 114 31.38 -4.53 -17.94
N GLY A 115 32.22 -5.54 -17.69
CA GLY A 115 33.14 -6.08 -18.70
C GLY A 115 32.41 -6.68 -19.91
N GLU A 116 31.36 -7.47 -19.67
CA GLU A 116 30.52 -8.05 -20.72
C GLU A 116 29.83 -6.96 -21.56
N TRP A 117 29.31 -5.92 -20.92
CA TRP A 117 28.70 -4.80 -21.62
C TRP A 117 29.71 -4.07 -22.53
N TYR A 118 30.93 -3.80 -22.05
CA TYR A 118 31.97 -3.19 -22.90
C TYR A 118 32.49 -4.13 -23.98
N LYS A 119 32.51 -5.46 -23.76
CA LYS A 119 32.81 -6.43 -24.81
C LYS A 119 31.75 -6.39 -25.92
N GLN A 120 30.49 -6.24 -25.57
CA GLN A 120 29.38 -6.25 -26.52
C GLN A 120 29.12 -4.89 -27.21
N TYR A 121 29.23 -3.79 -26.47
CA TYR A 121 28.79 -2.45 -26.90
C TYR A 121 29.89 -1.39 -26.82
N GLY A 122 31.11 -1.74 -26.37
CA GLY A 122 32.18 -0.77 -26.13
C GLY A 122 32.61 0.00 -27.37
N GLU A 123 32.48 -0.59 -28.56
CA GLU A 123 32.76 0.08 -29.85
C GLU A 123 31.85 1.29 -30.10
N LEU A 124 30.65 1.31 -29.48
CA LEU A 124 29.70 2.43 -29.58
C LEU A 124 30.08 3.60 -28.66
N VAL A 125 30.99 3.39 -27.71
CA VAL A 125 31.40 4.41 -26.73
C VAL A 125 32.53 5.26 -27.31
N LYS A 126 32.16 6.41 -27.85
CA LYS A 126 33.08 7.41 -28.38
C LYS A 126 32.84 8.79 -27.76
N ILE A 127 33.90 9.57 -27.68
CA ILE A 127 33.78 11.00 -27.38
C ILE A 127 33.02 11.64 -28.55
N PRO A 128 31.97 12.45 -28.30
CA PRO A 128 31.24 13.11 -29.38
C PRO A 128 32.18 13.99 -30.20
N ASP A 129 31.99 13.97 -31.51
CA ASP A 129 32.74 14.72 -32.53
C ASP A 129 31.87 15.74 -33.26
N TYR A 130 30.61 15.90 -32.85
CA TYR A 130 29.67 16.84 -33.41
C TYR A 130 28.96 17.63 -32.31
N VAL A 131 28.68 18.90 -32.61
CA VAL A 131 27.97 19.81 -31.72
C VAL A 131 26.48 19.64 -31.92
N ILE A 132 25.70 19.65 -30.84
CA ILE A 132 24.25 19.76 -30.91
C ILE A 132 23.92 21.24 -30.71
N PRO A 133 23.56 21.99 -31.77
CA PRO A 133 23.36 23.43 -31.65
C PRO A 133 22.25 23.73 -30.66
N ASN A 134 22.53 24.66 -29.75
CA ASN A 134 21.57 25.09 -28.74
C ASN A 134 21.01 26.47 -29.08
N SER A 135 19.95 26.49 -29.89
CA SER A 135 19.41 27.72 -30.50
C SER A 135 18.55 28.59 -29.56
N SER A 136 18.24 28.13 -28.35
CA SER A 136 17.47 28.96 -27.41
C SER A 136 18.39 29.93 -26.67
N LYS A 137 18.00 31.21 -26.66
CA LYS A 137 18.67 32.25 -25.86
C LYS A 137 18.45 32.01 -24.36
N ILE A 138 19.40 32.48 -23.56
CA ILE A 138 19.25 32.59 -22.11
C ILE A 138 18.33 33.78 -21.82
N ASP A 139 17.39 33.63 -20.89
CA ASP A 139 16.53 34.72 -20.45
C ASP A 139 17.39 35.83 -19.82
N GLU A 140 17.21 37.10 -20.23
CA GLU A 140 18.11 38.21 -19.86
C GLU A 140 18.24 38.38 -18.34
N GLU A 141 17.14 38.24 -17.61
CA GLU A 141 17.13 38.32 -16.14
C GLU A 141 18.03 37.26 -15.47
N VAL A 142 18.11 36.07 -16.05
CA VAL A 142 18.98 35.00 -15.56
C VAL A 142 20.42 35.26 -15.98
N TYR A 143 20.62 35.73 -17.22
CA TYR A 143 21.95 36.01 -17.76
C TYR A 143 22.71 37.02 -16.90
N ASP A 144 22.04 38.06 -16.42
CA ASP A 144 22.68 39.10 -15.59
C ASP A 144 23.11 38.63 -14.21
N LEU A 145 22.52 37.53 -13.71
CA LEU A 145 22.87 36.93 -12.42
C LEU A 145 24.09 35.99 -12.49
N LEU A 146 24.49 35.57 -13.70
CA LEU A 146 25.59 34.64 -13.90
C LEU A 146 26.96 35.34 -13.86
N SER A 147 27.94 34.69 -13.24
CA SER A 147 29.33 35.13 -13.33
C SER A 147 29.88 34.95 -14.75
N VAL A 148 31.00 35.63 -15.05
CA VAL A 148 31.70 35.48 -16.34
C VAL A 148 32.05 34.02 -16.60
N ASP A 149 32.68 33.34 -15.64
CA ASP A 149 33.04 31.92 -15.77
C ASP A 149 31.82 31.00 -16.01
N GLN A 150 30.66 31.33 -15.42
CA GLN A 150 29.43 30.56 -15.64
C GLN A 150 28.85 30.78 -17.04
N LYS A 151 28.93 32.02 -17.56
CA LYS A 151 28.52 32.34 -18.93
C LYS A 151 29.40 31.60 -19.94
N ASP A 152 30.72 31.69 -19.77
CA ASP A 152 31.69 31.01 -20.63
C ASP A 152 31.48 29.49 -20.61
N ALA A 153 31.22 28.92 -19.43
CA ALA A 153 30.88 27.51 -19.27
C ALA A 153 29.61 27.09 -20.03
N ILE A 154 28.55 27.91 -19.99
CA ILE A 154 27.28 27.60 -20.67
C ILE A 154 27.42 27.72 -22.19
N GLU A 155 28.14 28.72 -22.70
CA GLU A 155 28.36 28.84 -24.14
C GLU A 155 29.26 27.72 -24.66
N ALA A 156 30.32 27.35 -23.93
CA ALA A 156 31.16 26.21 -24.30
C ALA A 156 30.39 24.88 -24.41
N ILE A 157 29.31 24.69 -23.62
CA ILE A 157 28.42 23.50 -23.73
C ILE A 157 27.59 23.52 -25.03
N GLY A 158 27.32 24.70 -25.59
CA GLY A 158 26.57 24.86 -26.84
C GLY A 158 27.45 24.88 -28.09
N GLU A 159 28.74 25.17 -27.96
CA GLU A 159 29.69 25.36 -29.07
C GLU A 159 30.64 24.18 -29.27
N GLU A 160 30.94 23.42 -28.21
CA GLU A 160 31.86 22.29 -28.27
C GLU A 160 31.12 20.94 -28.20
N PRO A 161 31.61 19.89 -28.89
CA PRO A 161 31.00 18.57 -28.85
C PRO A 161 31.21 17.86 -27.50
N PHE A 162 32.26 18.25 -26.76
CA PHE A 162 32.59 17.73 -25.45
C PHE A 162 33.21 18.81 -24.57
N THR A 163 32.61 19.04 -23.39
CA THR A 163 33.02 20.12 -22.47
C THR A 163 33.29 19.55 -21.08
N TYR A 164 34.43 19.89 -20.50
CA TYR A 164 34.76 19.57 -19.11
C TYR A 164 34.62 20.82 -18.24
N ILE A 165 33.62 20.82 -17.36
CA ILE A 165 33.37 21.94 -16.44
C ILE A 165 33.99 21.61 -15.08
N TRP A 166 34.97 22.40 -14.65
CA TRP A 166 35.52 22.35 -13.31
C TRP A 166 35.05 23.54 -12.47
N GLY A 167 34.91 23.36 -11.16
CA GLY A 167 34.63 24.45 -10.24
C GLY A 167 34.59 23.99 -8.79
N ALA A 168 35.01 24.85 -7.88
CA ALA A 168 35.02 24.57 -6.44
C ALA A 168 33.60 24.26 -5.89
N PRO A 169 33.48 23.61 -4.72
CA PRO A 169 32.19 23.45 -4.06
C PRO A 169 31.48 24.80 -3.87
N GLY A 170 30.17 24.86 -4.13
CA GLY A 170 29.37 26.08 -4.00
C GLY A 170 29.40 27.05 -5.20
N THR A 171 30.22 26.83 -6.24
CA THR A 171 30.31 27.75 -7.41
C THR A 171 29.13 27.68 -8.39
N GLY A 172 28.06 26.97 -8.04
CA GLY A 172 26.85 26.95 -8.87
C GLY A 172 26.89 26.02 -10.10
N LYS A 173 27.84 25.10 -10.21
CA LYS A 173 27.95 24.16 -11.35
C LYS A 173 26.62 23.46 -11.68
N THR A 174 25.94 22.96 -10.66
CA THR A 174 24.68 22.22 -10.82
C THR A 174 23.50 23.15 -11.00
N SER A 175 23.32 24.09 -10.07
CA SER A 175 22.12 24.94 -10.00
C SER A 175 22.07 26.05 -11.05
N TYR A 176 23.20 26.44 -11.62
CA TYR A 176 23.27 27.50 -12.63
C TYR A 176 23.75 26.93 -13.98
N VAL A 177 25.00 26.47 -14.06
CA VAL A 177 25.61 26.05 -15.35
C VAL A 177 24.85 24.87 -15.97
N LEU A 178 24.72 23.76 -15.24
CA LEU A 178 24.03 22.57 -15.74
C LEU A 178 22.54 22.84 -15.93
N ALA A 179 21.87 23.44 -14.94
CA ALA A 179 20.43 23.72 -15.02
C ALA A 179 20.07 24.62 -16.22
N GLN A 180 20.82 25.71 -16.44
CA GLN A 180 20.61 26.60 -17.58
C GLN A 180 20.88 25.88 -18.91
N SER A 181 21.94 25.08 -18.97
CA SER A 181 22.26 24.31 -20.17
C SER A 181 21.16 23.30 -20.51
N VAL A 182 20.66 22.56 -19.51
CA VAL A 182 19.54 21.63 -19.67
C VAL A 182 18.29 22.38 -20.13
N LEU A 183 17.96 23.51 -19.51
CA LEU A 183 16.79 24.32 -19.89
C LEU A 183 16.86 24.74 -21.36
N ARG A 184 18.03 25.22 -21.81
CA ARG A 184 18.21 25.64 -23.20
C ARG A 184 17.94 24.48 -24.17
N TYR A 185 18.51 23.29 -23.92
CA TYR A 185 18.24 22.11 -24.74
C TYR A 185 16.78 21.67 -24.71
N VAL A 186 16.13 21.72 -23.55
CA VAL A 186 14.71 21.40 -23.38
C VAL A 186 13.83 22.39 -24.16
N LYS A 187 14.08 23.72 -24.05
CA LYS A 187 13.39 24.77 -24.82
C LYS A 187 13.59 24.58 -26.33
N ALA A 188 14.75 24.08 -26.75
CA ALA A 188 15.03 23.68 -28.13
C ALA A 188 14.43 22.32 -28.54
N LYS A 189 13.53 21.74 -27.72
CA LYS A 189 12.86 20.44 -27.92
C LYS A 189 13.84 19.26 -28.10
N LYS A 190 15.01 19.34 -27.47
CA LYS A 190 16.00 18.26 -27.43
C LYS A 190 15.80 17.42 -26.17
N LYS A 191 16.19 16.14 -26.26
CA LYS A 191 16.22 15.24 -25.10
C LYS A 191 17.59 15.33 -24.44
N VAL A 192 17.60 15.46 -23.12
CA VAL A 192 18.83 15.52 -22.32
C VAL A 192 18.89 14.30 -21.42
N LEU A 193 19.99 13.56 -21.48
CA LEU A 193 20.28 12.46 -20.56
C LEU A 193 21.20 12.96 -19.45
N ILE A 194 20.73 12.90 -18.21
CA ILE A 194 21.52 13.24 -17.03
C ILE A 194 21.90 11.95 -16.33
N THR A 195 23.20 11.75 -16.10
CA THR A 195 23.73 10.59 -15.41
C THR A 195 24.61 11.02 -14.25
N ALA A 196 24.65 10.19 -13.21
CA ALA A 196 25.58 10.36 -12.10
C ALA A 196 26.02 8.97 -11.57
N PRO A 197 27.16 8.89 -10.85
CA PRO A 197 27.68 7.60 -10.39
C PRO A 197 26.80 6.88 -9.34
N THR A 198 25.94 7.61 -8.63
CA THR A 198 25.06 7.06 -7.59
C THR A 198 23.66 7.67 -7.65
N ASN A 199 22.66 6.96 -7.12
CA ASN A 199 21.30 7.49 -6.97
C ASN A 199 21.29 8.81 -6.20
N ASN A 200 21.97 8.86 -5.05
CA ASN A 200 22.05 10.09 -4.24
C ASN A 200 22.64 11.25 -5.04
N ALA A 201 23.72 11.03 -5.79
CA ALA A 201 24.33 12.09 -6.61
C ALA A 201 23.38 12.57 -7.70
N LEU A 202 22.72 11.65 -8.41
CA LEU A 202 21.73 11.98 -9.44
C LEU A 202 20.58 12.79 -8.84
N GLU A 203 20.03 12.34 -7.72
CA GLU A 203 18.90 12.98 -7.06
C GLU A 203 19.25 14.37 -6.51
N GLN A 204 20.47 14.57 -6.00
CA GLN A 204 20.95 15.90 -5.62
C GLN A 204 21.12 16.81 -6.85
N THR A 205 21.63 16.27 -7.96
CA THR A 205 21.70 16.99 -9.24
C THR A 205 20.31 17.41 -9.72
N LEU A 206 19.34 16.49 -9.69
CA LEU A 206 17.97 16.77 -10.08
C LEU A 206 17.30 17.82 -9.19
N ARG A 207 17.48 17.75 -7.86
CA ARG A 207 16.98 18.79 -6.93
C ARG A 207 17.52 20.17 -7.28
N GLY A 208 18.81 20.27 -7.60
CA GLY A 208 19.44 21.53 -8.02
C GLY A 208 18.85 22.09 -9.32
N ILE A 209 18.58 21.21 -10.29
CA ILE A 209 17.98 21.59 -11.58
C ILE A 209 16.51 21.97 -11.42
N PHE A 210 15.73 21.18 -10.67
CA PHE A 210 14.31 21.44 -10.45
C PHE A 210 14.08 22.71 -9.64
N GLY A 211 14.89 22.96 -8.60
CA GLY A 211 14.83 24.23 -7.88
C GLY A 211 15.09 25.44 -8.78
N PHE A 212 15.98 25.31 -9.77
CA PHE A 212 16.20 26.34 -10.78
C PHE A 212 15.01 26.49 -11.75
N PHE A 213 14.40 25.39 -12.19
CA PHE A 213 13.21 25.42 -13.05
C PHE A 213 11.98 26.01 -12.34
N GLU A 214 11.81 25.71 -11.05
CA GLU A 214 10.76 26.32 -10.22
C GLU A 214 10.95 27.83 -10.09
N ALA A 215 12.19 28.28 -9.85
CA ALA A 215 12.53 29.69 -9.76
C ALA A 215 12.29 30.46 -11.08
N THR A 216 12.37 29.78 -12.23
CA THR A 216 12.13 30.35 -13.56
C THR A 216 10.69 30.13 -14.05
N GLY A 217 9.83 29.47 -13.27
CA GLY A 217 8.43 29.24 -13.61
C GLY A 217 8.18 28.14 -14.65
N GLU A 218 9.16 27.28 -14.91
CA GLU A 218 9.07 26.25 -15.94
C GLU A 218 8.34 24.97 -15.45
N GLU A 219 7.40 24.46 -16.25
CA GLU A 219 6.65 23.22 -15.92
C GLU A 219 7.48 21.95 -16.17
N TRP A 220 8.44 21.67 -15.28
CA TRP A 220 9.41 20.59 -15.48
C TRP A 220 8.87 19.18 -15.20
N LYS A 221 7.83 19.03 -14.37
CA LYS A 221 7.28 17.73 -13.96
C LYS A 221 6.69 16.91 -15.10
N LYS A 222 6.28 17.56 -16.21
CA LYS A 222 5.71 16.89 -17.40
C LYS A 222 6.76 16.40 -18.39
N ILE A 223 8.01 16.85 -18.25
CA ILE A 223 9.08 16.63 -19.22
C ILE A 223 10.25 15.84 -18.65
N ALA A 224 10.28 15.63 -17.33
CA ALA A 224 11.30 14.86 -16.64
C ALA A 224 10.87 13.40 -16.45
N LEU A 225 11.79 12.47 -16.68
CA LEU A 225 11.66 11.05 -16.36
C LEU A 225 12.92 10.58 -15.63
N ARG A 226 12.73 9.94 -14.48
CA ARG A 226 13.81 9.40 -13.65
C ARG A 226 13.72 7.87 -13.66
N MET A 227 14.73 7.25 -14.28
CA MET A 227 14.83 5.79 -14.42
C MET A 227 15.59 5.15 -13.23
N GLY A 228 15.27 3.88 -12.95
CA GLY A 228 15.86 3.10 -11.85
C GLY A 228 15.11 3.19 -10.51
N ILE A 229 15.72 2.69 -9.42
CA ILE A 229 15.10 2.62 -8.09
C ILE A 229 15.45 3.87 -7.26
N PRO A 230 14.48 4.72 -6.87
CA PRO A 230 14.76 5.98 -6.17
C PRO A 230 15.08 5.74 -4.71
N THR A 231 15.77 6.70 -4.07
CA THR A 231 15.73 6.75 -2.61
C THR A 231 14.32 7.01 -2.16
N LYS A 232 13.98 6.47 -0.98
CA LYS A 232 12.65 6.66 -0.38
C LYS A 232 12.28 8.15 -0.29
N GLN A 233 13.22 8.98 0.16
CA GLN A 233 13.02 10.43 0.27
C GLN A 233 12.74 11.08 -1.08
N PHE A 234 13.50 10.75 -2.12
CA PHE A 234 13.26 11.31 -3.45
C PHE A 234 11.92 10.86 -4.03
N PHE A 235 11.51 9.62 -3.77
CA PHE A 235 10.21 9.12 -4.21
C PHE A 235 9.04 9.80 -3.51
N GLU A 236 9.17 10.11 -2.21
CA GLU A 236 8.15 10.86 -1.47
C GLU A 236 8.01 12.30 -2.01
N GLU A 237 9.11 12.92 -2.44
CA GLU A 237 9.14 14.29 -2.97
C GLU A 237 8.74 14.38 -4.46
N TYR A 238 9.15 13.40 -5.28
CA TYR A 238 9.13 13.45 -6.75
C TYR A 238 8.71 12.12 -7.40
N GLY A 239 7.84 11.35 -6.72
CA GLY A 239 7.41 10.03 -7.19
C GLY A 239 6.79 10.05 -8.59
N GLU A 240 6.11 11.13 -8.98
CA GLU A 240 5.44 11.26 -10.28
C GLU A 240 6.36 11.16 -11.50
N ILE A 241 7.64 11.50 -11.36
CA ILE A 241 8.63 11.39 -12.44
C ILE A 241 9.42 10.07 -12.41
N CYS A 242 9.23 9.25 -11.37
CA CYS A 242 9.96 7.99 -11.22
C CYS A 242 9.31 6.87 -12.05
N GLU A 243 10.10 6.08 -12.77
CA GLU A 243 9.64 4.94 -13.58
C GLU A 243 8.78 3.96 -12.74
N ASP A 244 9.21 3.67 -11.51
CA ASP A 244 8.52 2.74 -10.62
C ASP A 244 7.13 3.22 -10.19
N SER A 245 6.83 4.52 -10.22
CA SER A 245 5.49 5.02 -9.87
C SER A 245 4.40 4.46 -10.80
N GLN A 246 4.73 4.16 -12.05
CA GLN A 246 3.81 3.52 -12.98
C GLN A 246 3.65 2.02 -12.68
N ARG A 247 4.73 1.34 -12.29
CA ARG A 247 4.69 -0.07 -11.88
C ARG A 247 3.90 -0.25 -10.60
N GLU A 248 4.12 0.62 -9.63
CA GLU A 248 3.46 0.58 -8.32
C GLU A 248 1.96 0.91 -8.44
N LYS A 249 1.59 1.87 -9.29
CA LYS A 249 0.17 2.09 -9.68
C LYS A 249 -0.46 0.84 -10.30
N ARG A 250 0.29 0.11 -11.12
CA ARG A 250 -0.18 -1.12 -11.77
C ARG A 250 -0.31 -2.27 -10.78
N ILE A 251 0.63 -2.41 -9.84
CA ILE A 251 0.55 -3.38 -8.74
C ILE A 251 -0.68 -3.12 -7.87
N VAL A 252 -0.91 -1.87 -7.46
CA VAL A 252 -2.10 -1.49 -6.67
C VAL A 252 -3.40 -1.79 -7.43
N ALA A 253 -3.44 -1.55 -8.74
CA ALA A 253 -4.60 -1.88 -9.56
C ALA A 253 -4.84 -3.40 -9.61
N LEU A 254 -3.80 -4.20 -9.83
CA LEU A 254 -3.89 -5.66 -9.88
C LEU A 254 -4.31 -6.27 -8.52
N LEU A 255 -3.81 -5.74 -7.40
CA LEU A 255 -4.22 -6.19 -6.07
C LEU A 255 -5.72 -5.97 -5.82
N LYS A 256 -6.27 -4.84 -6.27
CA LYS A 256 -7.73 -4.56 -6.19
C LYS A 256 -8.55 -5.51 -7.06
N GLU A 257 -8.04 -5.88 -8.24
CA GLU A 257 -8.70 -6.88 -9.10
C GLU A 257 -8.72 -8.26 -8.45
N ILE A 258 -7.61 -8.69 -7.85
CA ILE A 258 -7.53 -9.96 -7.09
C ILE A 258 -8.55 -9.98 -5.95
N GLU A 259 -8.66 -8.90 -5.18
CA GLU A 259 -9.61 -8.79 -4.08
C GLU A 259 -11.07 -8.90 -4.58
N ARG A 260 -11.39 -8.26 -5.70
CA ARG A 260 -12.72 -8.36 -6.32
C ARG A 260 -13.03 -9.79 -6.76
N VAL A 261 -12.09 -10.46 -7.43
CA VAL A 261 -12.27 -11.85 -7.88
C VAL A 261 -12.48 -12.80 -6.70
N LYS A 262 -11.77 -12.60 -5.58
CA LYS A 262 -11.99 -13.39 -4.36
C LYS A 262 -13.41 -13.23 -3.82
N LEU A 263 -13.93 -12.00 -3.76
CA LEU A 263 -15.30 -11.74 -3.32
C LEU A 263 -16.34 -12.39 -4.25
N ASP A 264 -16.09 -12.38 -5.56
CA ASP A 264 -16.97 -13.03 -6.52
C ASP A 264 -16.98 -14.56 -6.34
N ILE A 265 -15.82 -15.17 -6.08
CA ILE A 265 -15.72 -16.60 -5.75
C ILE A 265 -16.53 -16.93 -4.49
N GLU A 266 -16.38 -16.16 -3.41
CA GLU A 266 -17.13 -16.38 -2.17
C GLU A 266 -18.65 -16.28 -2.38
N GLN A 267 -19.10 -15.35 -3.23
CA GLN A 267 -20.52 -15.23 -3.57
C GLN A 267 -21.03 -16.43 -4.37
N ILE A 268 -20.23 -16.91 -5.33
CA ILE A 268 -20.58 -18.09 -6.13
C ILE A 268 -20.64 -19.33 -5.25
N ASP A 269 -19.69 -19.52 -4.33
CA ASP A 269 -19.70 -20.65 -3.39
C ASP A 269 -20.95 -20.62 -2.51
N CYS A 270 -21.35 -19.44 -2.01
CA CYS A 270 -22.60 -19.27 -1.27
C CYS A 270 -23.85 -19.63 -2.10
N GLN A 271 -23.81 -19.42 -3.42
CA GLN A 271 -24.91 -19.81 -4.31
C GLN A 271 -24.91 -21.32 -4.59
N ILE A 272 -23.73 -21.91 -4.78
CA ILE A 272 -23.55 -23.36 -4.95
C ILE A 272 -24.09 -24.11 -3.73
N ASP A 273 -23.78 -23.65 -2.52
CA ASP A 273 -24.28 -24.24 -1.27
C ASP A 273 -25.81 -24.20 -1.14
N ARG A 274 -26.48 -23.27 -1.83
CA ARG A 274 -27.94 -23.15 -1.83
C ARG A 274 -28.62 -24.05 -2.87
N LEU A 275 -27.90 -24.50 -3.89
CA LEU A 275 -28.46 -25.34 -4.97
C LEU A 275 -29.10 -26.64 -4.45
N PRO A 276 -28.51 -27.40 -3.50
CA PRO A 276 -29.16 -28.59 -2.97
C PRO A 276 -30.52 -28.31 -2.32
N ARG A 277 -30.65 -27.17 -1.61
CA ARG A 277 -31.92 -26.76 -1.00
C ARG A 277 -32.96 -26.38 -2.06
N TYR A 278 -32.53 -25.68 -3.11
CA TYR A 278 -33.41 -25.32 -4.21
C TYR A 278 -33.92 -26.54 -4.97
N VAL A 279 -33.05 -27.52 -5.25
CA VAL A 279 -33.43 -28.80 -5.87
C VAL A 279 -34.40 -29.58 -4.97
N ALA A 280 -34.17 -29.60 -3.64
CA ALA A 280 -35.08 -30.24 -2.70
C ALA A 280 -36.46 -29.54 -2.66
N TYR A 281 -36.49 -28.21 -2.73
CA TYR A 281 -37.72 -27.42 -2.81
C TYR A 281 -38.53 -27.73 -4.07
N LEU A 282 -37.89 -27.78 -5.25
CA LEU A 282 -38.58 -28.13 -6.50
C LEU A 282 -39.23 -29.52 -6.42
N ARG A 283 -38.51 -30.53 -5.91
CA ARG A 283 -39.06 -31.87 -5.69
C ARG A 283 -40.22 -31.89 -4.70
N PHE A 284 -40.17 -31.03 -3.67
CA PHE A 284 -41.28 -30.87 -2.73
C PHE A 284 -42.50 -30.25 -3.42
N CYS A 285 -42.32 -29.21 -4.24
CA CYS A 285 -43.41 -28.59 -4.99
C CYS A 285 -44.10 -29.58 -5.95
N GLU A 286 -43.34 -30.45 -6.62
CA GLU A 286 -43.88 -31.52 -7.46
C GLU A 286 -44.78 -32.46 -6.65
N LYS A 287 -44.29 -32.96 -5.52
CA LYS A 287 -45.09 -33.83 -4.62
C LYS A 287 -46.30 -33.11 -4.01
N LEU A 288 -46.17 -31.83 -3.68
CA LEU A 288 -47.27 -31.04 -3.15
C LEU A 288 -48.38 -30.87 -4.20
N ALA A 289 -48.02 -30.67 -5.46
CA ALA A 289 -48.96 -30.58 -6.56
C ALA A 289 -49.77 -31.89 -6.73
N GLU A 290 -49.12 -33.05 -6.59
CA GLU A 290 -49.80 -34.35 -6.58
C GLU A 290 -50.78 -34.47 -5.39
N CYS A 291 -50.36 -34.09 -4.18
CA CYS A 291 -51.22 -34.11 -2.99
C CYS A 291 -52.42 -33.16 -3.09
N LYS A 292 -52.29 -32.05 -3.82
CA LYS A 292 -53.36 -31.04 -4.01
C LYS A 292 -54.54 -31.58 -4.80
N VAL A 293 -54.31 -32.56 -5.66
CA VAL A 293 -55.37 -33.29 -6.38
C VAL A 293 -56.15 -34.21 -5.43
N VAL A 294 -55.47 -34.81 -4.46
CA VAL A 294 -56.04 -35.83 -3.56
C VAL A 294 -56.72 -35.21 -2.32
N TYR A 295 -56.20 -34.11 -1.79
CA TYR A 295 -56.68 -33.48 -0.55
C TYR A 295 -56.92 -31.96 -0.68
N PRO A 296 -57.78 -31.52 -1.60
CA PRO A 296 -57.91 -30.09 -1.94
C PRO A 296 -58.34 -29.22 -0.76
N ILE A 297 -59.26 -29.69 0.08
CA ILE A 297 -59.77 -28.93 1.24
C ILE A 297 -58.68 -28.74 2.31
N ALA A 298 -57.90 -29.79 2.59
CA ALA A 298 -56.81 -29.72 3.58
C ALA A 298 -55.69 -28.80 3.09
N ILE A 299 -55.34 -28.86 1.81
CA ILE A 299 -54.32 -27.97 1.23
C ILE A 299 -54.78 -26.52 1.22
N THR A 300 -56.04 -26.21 0.85
CA THR A 300 -56.55 -24.82 0.91
C THR A 300 -56.55 -24.26 2.34
N GLN A 301 -56.82 -25.11 3.35
CA GLN A 301 -56.74 -24.68 4.75
C GLN A 301 -55.29 -24.46 5.20
N MET A 302 -54.35 -25.29 4.73
CA MET A 302 -52.92 -25.10 4.96
C MET A 302 -52.41 -23.81 4.30
N GLU A 303 -52.79 -23.52 3.05
CA GLU A 303 -52.42 -22.28 2.35
C GLU A 303 -52.95 -21.02 3.07
N LYS A 304 -54.17 -21.09 3.63
CA LYS A 304 -54.70 -20.01 4.47
C LYS A 304 -53.90 -19.81 5.75
N ASN A 305 -53.51 -20.90 6.41
CA ASN A 305 -52.72 -20.84 7.63
C ASN A 305 -51.28 -20.35 7.35
N GLU A 306 -50.68 -20.76 6.23
CA GLU A 306 -49.37 -20.31 5.75
C GLU A 306 -49.38 -18.81 5.48
N LYS A 307 -50.39 -18.32 4.74
CA LYS A 307 -50.56 -16.88 4.50
C LYS A 307 -50.71 -16.08 5.80
N HIS A 308 -51.43 -16.63 6.78
CA HIS A 308 -51.57 -15.99 8.08
C HIS A 308 -50.25 -15.98 8.88
N LEU A 309 -49.44 -17.03 8.79
CA LEU A 309 -48.11 -17.07 9.39
C LEU A 309 -47.15 -16.07 8.71
N GLU A 310 -47.19 -15.96 7.38
CA GLU A 310 -46.41 -14.96 6.63
C GLU A 310 -46.79 -13.52 7.02
N GLU A 311 -48.08 -13.24 7.25
CA GLU A 311 -48.54 -11.94 7.73
C GLU A 311 -47.95 -11.61 9.12
N ILE A 312 -47.96 -12.57 10.05
CA ILE A 312 -47.38 -12.41 11.40
C ILE A 312 -45.86 -12.25 11.33
N ASP A 313 -45.16 -13.01 10.49
CA ASP A 313 -43.70 -12.95 10.37
C ASP A 313 -43.24 -11.63 9.72
N ASN A 314 -43.97 -11.15 8.70
CA ASN A 314 -43.75 -9.83 8.12
C ASN A 314 -43.97 -8.71 9.14
N GLU A 315 -45.00 -8.79 9.98
CA GLU A 315 -45.22 -7.82 11.07
C GLU A 315 -44.06 -7.85 12.08
N ILE A 316 -43.55 -9.02 12.44
CA ILE A 316 -42.38 -9.17 13.32
C ILE A 316 -41.14 -8.55 12.68
N ALA A 317 -40.89 -8.79 11.39
CA ALA A 317 -39.76 -8.23 10.66
C ALA A 317 -39.82 -6.69 10.60
N VAL A 318 -40.98 -6.13 10.27
CA VAL A 318 -41.20 -4.67 10.26
C VAL A 318 -41.00 -4.07 11.65
N ASN A 319 -41.51 -4.72 12.69
CA ASN A 319 -41.36 -4.24 14.07
C ASN A 319 -39.90 -4.33 14.56
N LYS A 320 -39.17 -5.40 14.21
CA LYS A 320 -37.71 -5.50 14.45
C LYS A 320 -36.95 -4.38 13.76
N GLY A 321 -37.28 -4.07 12.50
CA GLY A 321 -36.67 -2.95 11.76
C GLY A 321 -36.94 -1.60 12.42
N ARG A 322 -38.18 -1.33 12.84
CA ARG A 322 -38.54 -0.11 13.58
C ARG A 322 -37.80 0.00 14.91
N MET A 323 -37.68 -1.10 15.65
CA MET A 323 -36.92 -1.13 16.91
C MET A 323 -35.43 -0.85 16.68
N TRP A 324 -34.83 -1.43 15.65
CA TRP A 324 -33.42 -1.22 15.33
C TRP A 324 -33.10 0.26 15.04
N VAL A 325 -33.97 0.95 14.29
CA VAL A 325 -33.85 2.40 14.04
C VAL A 325 -33.94 3.18 15.35
N GLN A 326 -34.91 2.87 16.20
CA GLN A 326 -35.09 3.55 17.48
C GLN A 326 -33.95 3.28 18.47
N GLU A 327 -33.38 2.07 18.50
CA GLU A 327 -32.20 1.74 19.32
C GLU A 327 -30.97 2.52 18.86
N ARG A 328 -30.79 2.73 17.55
CA ARG A 328 -29.73 3.59 17.01
C ARG A 328 -29.92 5.04 17.43
N GLU A 329 -31.13 5.59 17.27
CA GLU A 329 -31.43 6.95 17.71
C GLU A 329 -31.25 7.14 19.21
N TYR A 330 -31.60 6.14 20.01
CA TYR A 330 -31.40 6.14 21.46
C TYR A 330 -29.91 6.17 21.82
N LYS A 331 -29.06 5.36 21.16
CA LYS A 331 -27.60 5.39 21.36
C LYS A 331 -26.99 6.75 21.01
N VAL A 332 -27.42 7.38 19.92
CA VAL A 332 -26.97 8.73 19.56
C VAL A 332 -27.33 9.74 20.65
N LEU A 333 -28.55 9.66 21.20
CA LEU A 333 -28.99 10.52 22.30
C LEU A 333 -28.23 10.25 23.60
N GLU A 334 -27.90 8.99 23.94
CA GLU A 334 -27.05 8.66 25.09
C GLU A 334 -25.63 9.24 24.94
N GLU A 335 -25.06 9.20 23.73
CA GLU A 335 -23.76 9.81 23.46
C GLU A 335 -23.80 11.35 23.58
N GLU A 336 -24.87 11.98 23.08
CA GLU A 336 -25.10 13.42 23.26
C GLU A 336 -25.29 13.79 24.73
N GLU A 337 -26.02 12.98 25.50
CA GLU A 337 -26.18 13.16 26.94
C GLU A 337 -24.84 13.07 27.67
N ARG A 338 -24.01 12.07 27.34
CA ARG A 338 -22.67 11.92 27.90
C ARG A 338 -21.82 13.17 27.63
N LYS A 339 -21.77 13.63 26.37
CA LYS A 339 -21.06 14.87 25.99
C LYS A 339 -21.60 16.09 26.75
N ASN A 340 -22.90 16.16 26.97
CA ASN A 340 -23.52 17.26 27.73
C ASN A 340 -23.21 17.17 29.23
N LYS A 341 -23.17 15.97 29.83
CA LYS A 341 -22.72 15.74 31.21
C LYS A 341 -21.25 16.12 31.39
N ASP A 342 -20.39 15.78 30.44
CA ASP A 342 -18.97 16.18 30.45
C ASP A 342 -18.83 17.70 30.40
N LYS A 343 -19.54 18.37 29.47
CA LYS A 343 -19.58 19.84 29.38
C LYS A 343 -20.11 20.47 30.68
N LEU A 344 -21.16 19.90 31.27
CA LEU A 344 -21.73 20.38 32.53
C LEU A 344 -20.73 20.22 33.68
N SER A 345 -20.02 19.09 33.78
CA SER A 345 -19.01 18.85 34.83
C SER A 345 -17.83 19.82 34.73
N VAL A 346 -17.38 20.13 33.51
CA VAL A 346 -16.33 21.12 33.25
C VAL A 346 -16.81 22.52 33.60
N ALA A 347 -18.06 22.83 33.28
CA ALA A 347 -18.68 24.12 33.56
C ALA A 347 -18.89 24.33 35.09
N VAL A 348 -19.31 23.30 35.82
CA VAL A 348 -19.43 23.31 37.29
C VAL A 348 -18.06 23.48 37.96
N ARG A 349 -17.03 22.75 37.52
CA ARG A 349 -15.65 22.92 38.04
C ARG A 349 -15.06 24.31 37.75
N LYS A 350 -15.40 24.92 36.61
CA LYS A 350 -15.03 26.31 36.31
C LYS A 350 -15.75 27.30 37.21
N LYS A 351 -17.04 27.07 37.51
CA LYS A 351 -17.81 27.88 38.47
C LYS A 351 -17.17 27.87 39.86
N GLU A 352 -16.78 26.70 40.37
CA GLU A 352 -16.12 26.55 41.68
C GLU A 352 -14.77 27.30 41.75
N LYS A 353 -14.00 27.35 40.66
CA LYS A 353 -12.73 28.11 40.58
C LYS A 353 -12.92 29.63 40.41
N GLU A 354 -14.07 30.08 39.94
CA GLU A 354 -14.34 31.50 39.66
C GLU A 354 -15.13 32.21 40.79
N GLU A 355 -15.71 31.46 41.73
CA GLU A 355 -16.31 32.02 42.96
C GLU A 355 -15.28 32.76 43.85
N THR A 356 -13.97 32.56 43.60
CA THR A 356 -12.86 33.23 44.29
C THR A 356 -12.34 34.52 43.62
N GLY A 357 -12.95 35.05 42.53
CA GLY A 357 -12.42 36.19 41.75
C GLY A 357 -13.36 37.38 41.51
N LEU A 358 -12.84 38.61 41.52
CA LEU A 358 -13.52 39.90 41.86
C LEU A 358 -14.39 40.63 40.79
N PHE A 359 -14.75 40.09 39.62
CA PHE A 359 -15.48 40.87 38.58
C PHE A 359 -16.97 40.51 38.43
N ARG A 360 -17.88 41.49 38.62
CA ARG A 360 -19.36 41.29 38.63
C ARG A 360 -20.07 41.32 37.28
N TRP A 361 -19.59 42.06 36.27
CA TRP A 361 -20.36 42.30 35.03
C TRP A 361 -20.25 41.17 33.99
N ALA A 362 -19.06 40.55 33.87
CA ALA A 362 -18.85 39.35 33.04
C ALA A 362 -19.59 38.10 33.56
N ARG A 363 -20.07 38.12 34.82
CA ARG A 363 -20.81 37.02 35.45
C ARG A 363 -22.23 36.85 34.90
N LYS A 364 -22.93 37.93 34.52
CA LYS A 364 -24.37 37.85 34.16
C LYS A 364 -24.59 37.10 32.83
N ARG A 365 -23.77 37.40 31.82
CA ARG A 365 -23.80 36.72 30.50
C ARG A 365 -23.36 35.25 30.61
N LYS A 366 -22.38 34.98 31.46
CA LYS A 366 -21.82 33.62 31.65
C LYS A 366 -22.70 32.72 32.52
N ILE A 367 -23.44 33.31 33.48
CA ILE A 367 -24.50 32.60 34.21
C ILE A 367 -25.67 32.26 33.27
N GLN A 368 -26.03 33.15 32.35
CA GLN A 368 -27.04 32.87 31.32
C GLN A 368 -26.63 31.65 30.46
N GLU A 369 -25.38 31.62 29.98
CA GLU A 369 -24.82 30.48 29.23
C GLU A 369 -24.85 29.17 30.04
N LEU A 370 -24.60 29.22 31.35
CA LEU A 370 -24.69 28.05 32.23
C LEU A 370 -26.14 27.56 32.39
N TYR A 371 -27.11 28.46 32.52
CA TYR A 371 -28.53 28.11 32.58
C TYR A 371 -29.02 27.49 31.28
N GLU A 372 -28.59 27.99 30.12
CA GLU A 372 -28.91 27.41 28.80
C GLU A 372 -28.38 25.97 28.67
N VAL A 373 -27.16 25.70 29.18
CA VAL A 373 -26.59 24.33 29.20
C VAL A 373 -27.37 23.40 30.13
N ILE A 374 -27.81 23.89 31.30
CA ILE A 374 -28.62 23.11 32.24
C ILE A 374 -30.02 22.82 31.65
N GLU A 375 -30.66 23.81 31.03
CA GLU A 375 -31.97 23.65 30.41
C GLU A 375 -31.92 22.68 29.22
N ALA A 376 -30.86 22.74 28.41
CA ALA A 376 -30.60 21.76 27.35
C ALA A 376 -30.41 20.33 27.90
N HIS A 377 -29.75 20.18 29.06
CA HIS A 377 -29.55 18.89 29.70
C HIS A 377 -30.88 18.27 30.18
N VAL A 378 -31.71 19.05 30.90
CA VAL A 378 -33.02 18.59 31.38
C VAL A 378 -33.96 18.22 30.22
N LYS A 379 -33.91 18.99 29.12
CA LYS A 379 -34.71 18.71 27.91
C LYS A 379 -34.27 17.41 27.22
N ASN A 380 -32.98 17.12 27.16
CA ASN A 380 -32.46 15.87 26.62
C ASN A 380 -32.78 14.67 27.50
N GLU A 381 -32.66 14.79 28.82
CA GLU A 381 -32.98 13.71 29.77
C GLU A 381 -34.46 13.30 29.68
N ARG A 382 -35.38 14.28 29.57
CA ARG A 382 -36.81 14.01 29.33
C ARG A 382 -37.07 13.30 28.00
N ARG A 383 -36.34 13.63 26.93
CA ARG A 383 -36.44 12.97 25.62
C ARG A 383 -35.96 11.52 25.67
N ILE A 384 -34.86 11.28 26.38
CA ILE A 384 -34.29 9.94 26.58
C ILE A 384 -35.27 9.06 27.37
N GLN A 385 -35.80 9.58 28.47
CA GLN A 385 -36.77 8.84 29.29
C GLN A 385 -38.04 8.48 28.49
N MET A 386 -38.58 9.42 27.71
CA MET A 386 -39.76 9.16 26.87
C MET A 386 -39.49 8.12 25.78
N LYS A 387 -38.32 8.18 25.11
CA LYS A 387 -37.94 7.16 24.11
C LYS A 387 -37.69 5.80 24.74
N LYS A 388 -37.11 5.74 25.95
CA LYS A 388 -36.89 4.49 26.68
C LYS A 388 -38.21 3.79 27.00
N THR A 389 -39.19 4.51 27.54
CA THR A 389 -40.53 3.97 27.83
C THR A 389 -41.20 3.45 26.55
N ARG A 390 -41.11 4.20 25.44
CA ARG A 390 -41.67 3.77 24.15
C ARG A 390 -40.99 2.51 23.60
N LEU A 391 -39.68 2.35 23.81
CA LEU A 391 -38.93 1.16 23.41
C LEU A 391 -39.33 -0.07 24.25
N GLU A 392 -39.57 0.12 25.54
CA GLU A 392 -40.02 -0.94 26.46
C GLU A 392 -41.44 -1.43 26.11
N GLU A 393 -42.36 -0.52 25.79
CA GLU A 393 -43.70 -0.87 25.29
C GLU A 393 -43.65 -1.66 23.98
N GLN A 394 -42.79 -1.26 23.03
CA GLN A 394 -42.61 -1.97 21.77
C GLN A 394 -41.99 -3.36 21.95
N LYS A 395 -41.02 -3.50 22.86
CA LYS A 395 -40.45 -4.81 23.25
C LYS A 395 -41.52 -5.74 23.83
N SER A 396 -42.39 -5.21 24.67
CA SER A 396 -43.53 -5.96 25.23
C SER A 396 -44.48 -6.45 24.13
N ASN A 397 -44.84 -5.58 23.18
CA ASN A 397 -45.73 -5.92 22.07
C ASN A 397 -45.10 -6.96 21.12
N LEU A 398 -43.81 -6.82 20.80
CA LEU A 398 -43.07 -7.80 19.99
C LEU A 398 -43.07 -9.19 20.66
N ASN A 399 -42.80 -9.24 21.97
CA ASN A 399 -42.83 -10.50 22.72
C ASN A 399 -44.21 -11.15 22.79
N LYS A 400 -45.29 -10.36 22.72
CA LYS A 400 -46.65 -10.89 22.60
C LYS A 400 -46.87 -11.52 21.22
N ARG A 401 -46.45 -10.83 20.15
CA ARG A 401 -46.61 -11.34 18.77
C ARG A 401 -45.77 -12.57 18.48
N MET A 402 -44.55 -12.65 19.04
CA MET A 402 -43.73 -13.88 18.97
C MET A 402 -44.38 -15.06 19.70
N ARG A 403 -45.07 -14.83 20.82
CA ARG A 403 -45.83 -15.89 21.51
C ARG A 403 -47.03 -16.36 20.69
N GLU A 404 -47.76 -15.44 20.07
CA GLU A 404 -48.88 -15.77 19.17
C GLU A 404 -48.40 -16.61 17.95
N LEU A 405 -47.22 -16.30 17.40
CA LEU A 405 -46.58 -17.10 16.35
C LEU A 405 -46.25 -18.52 16.85
N GLN A 406 -45.56 -18.64 18.01
CA GLN A 406 -45.19 -19.93 18.60
C GLN A 406 -46.41 -20.81 18.93
N GLU A 407 -47.49 -20.21 19.42
CA GLU A 407 -48.74 -20.92 19.70
C GLU A 407 -49.43 -21.39 18.41
N SER A 408 -49.38 -20.59 17.35
CA SER A 408 -49.96 -20.93 16.04
C SER A 408 -49.20 -22.06 15.36
N GLU A 409 -47.86 -22.02 15.39
CA GLU A 409 -46.98 -23.10 14.92
C GLU A 409 -47.21 -24.41 15.70
N ALA A 410 -47.38 -24.32 17.03
CA ALA A 410 -47.64 -25.48 17.87
C ALA A 410 -49.01 -26.13 17.60
N ARG A 411 -50.04 -25.33 17.27
CA ARG A 411 -51.36 -25.84 16.87
C ARG A 411 -51.30 -26.57 15.52
N ILE A 412 -50.55 -26.05 14.56
CA ILE A 412 -50.34 -26.69 13.26
C ILE A 412 -49.62 -28.03 13.43
N LYS A 413 -48.58 -28.09 14.27
CA LYS A 413 -47.87 -29.35 14.60
C LYS A 413 -48.74 -30.39 15.30
N LYS A 414 -49.73 -30.00 16.10
CA LYS A 414 -50.66 -30.92 16.79
C LYS A 414 -51.79 -31.44 15.89
N GLY A 415 -52.11 -30.74 14.80
CA GLY A 415 -53.17 -31.12 13.85
C GLY A 415 -52.73 -32.03 12.70
N MET A 416 -51.44 -32.31 12.56
CA MET A 416 -50.93 -33.27 11.57
C MET A 416 -51.10 -34.71 12.08
N PRO A 417 -51.79 -35.61 11.36
CA PRO A 417 -51.74 -37.03 11.68
C PRO A 417 -50.30 -37.53 11.55
N ARG A 418 -49.89 -38.39 12.49
CA ARG A 418 -48.54 -38.97 12.55
C ARG A 418 -48.23 -39.84 11.34
#